data_AF-A0A6J5CV54-F1
#
_entry.id   AF-A0A6J5CV54-F1
#
_cell.length_a   1.000
_cell.length_b   1.000
_cell.length_c   1.000
_cell.angle_alpha   90.00
_cell.angle_beta   90.00
_cell.angle_gamma   90.00
#
_symmetry.space_group_name_H-M   'P 1'
#
loop_
_entity.id
_entity.type
_entity.pdbx_description
1 polymer ?
#
loop_
_entity_poly.entity_id
_entity_poly.type
_entity_poly.pdbx_seq_one_letter_code
_entity_poly.pdbx_strand_id
1 'polypeptide(L)'
;MLFESAKLYIYAYDRPISRLALDVLDIERFEGPGMLTPQLRLTVAAPPLVPASADILRAAVELCGSRLFEQPYRLLLDSMGLVGPRAAAEVFVLLIGESGLTEEVETIGGAFIAVFDRYQGTFLRDAREWLALHSTSWRSTRDVDSGANRPRSDGSEKTTRCAPHRAAHEPRPK
;
A
#
# COMPACT_ATOMS: atom_id res chain seq x y z
N MET A 1 -10.74 -12.64 -23.43
CA MET A 1 -11.41 -13.73 -22.69
C MET A 1 -10.79 -13.98 -21.31
N LEU A 2 -9.46 -14.13 -21.19
CA LEU A 2 -8.80 -14.38 -19.90
C LEU A 2 -9.12 -13.35 -18.80
N PHE A 3 -9.19 -12.06 -19.15
CA PHE A 3 -9.58 -11.00 -18.21
C PHE A 3 -10.96 -11.26 -17.57
N GLU A 4 -11.96 -11.61 -18.38
CA GLU A 4 -13.31 -11.90 -17.87
C GLU A 4 -13.33 -13.18 -17.04
N SER A 5 -12.58 -14.22 -17.43
CA SER A 5 -12.44 -15.44 -16.64
C SER A 5 -11.79 -15.17 -15.28
N ALA A 6 -10.75 -14.34 -15.23
CA ALA A 6 -10.07 -13.99 -13.98
C ALA A 6 -10.97 -13.09 -13.09
N LYS A 7 -11.71 -12.15 -13.69
CA LYS A 7 -12.70 -11.34 -12.96
C LYS A 7 -13.79 -12.21 -12.34
N LEU A 8 -14.34 -13.16 -13.11
CA LEU A 8 -15.34 -14.11 -12.59
C LEU A 8 -14.77 -15.00 -11.49
N TYR A 9 -13.50 -15.42 -11.60
CA TYR A 9 -12.82 -16.15 -10.53
C TYR A 9 -12.79 -15.34 -9.23
N ILE A 10 -12.42 -14.04 -9.32
CA ILE A 10 -12.39 -13.13 -8.17
C ILE A 10 -13.78 -12.95 -7.56
N TYR A 11 -14.84 -12.85 -8.37
CA TYR A 11 -16.22 -12.69 -7.89
C TYR A 11 -16.79 -13.96 -7.26
N ALA A 12 -16.43 -15.13 -7.78
CA ALA A 12 -16.86 -16.42 -7.28
C ALA A 12 -16.08 -16.90 -6.03
N TYR A 13 -15.04 -16.16 -5.61
CA TYR A 13 -14.21 -16.54 -4.48
C TYR A 13 -15.01 -16.57 -3.16
N ASP A 14 -14.87 -17.66 -2.39
CA ASP A 14 -15.66 -17.96 -1.19
C ASP A 14 -15.28 -17.09 0.03
N ARG A 15 -15.62 -15.81 -0.08
CA ARG A 15 -15.41 -14.78 0.93
C ARG A 15 -16.55 -13.75 0.87
N PRO A 16 -16.81 -13.01 1.96
CA PRO A 16 -17.76 -11.89 1.95
C PRO A 16 -17.45 -10.92 0.80
N ILE A 17 -18.48 -10.48 0.08
CA ILE A 17 -18.29 -9.62 -1.10
C ILE A 17 -17.82 -8.21 -0.71
N SER A 18 -18.05 -7.78 0.54
CA SER A 18 -17.55 -6.52 1.11
C SER A 18 -16.03 -6.35 0.99
N ARG A 19 -15.25 -7.43 0.85
CA ARG A 19 -13.81 -7.36 0.54
C ARG A 19 -13.52 -6.60 -0.76
N LEU A 20 -14.48 -6.55 -1.69
CA LEU A 20 -14.37 -5.88 -3.00
C LEU A 20 -14.87 -4.44 -2.97
N ALA A 21 -15.14 -3.86 -1.80
CA ALA A 21 -15.66 -2.48 -1.69
C ALA A 21 -14.72 -1.42 -2.33
N LEU A 22 -13.43 -1.73 -2.50
CA LEU A 22 -12.49 -0.86 -3.19
C LEU A 22 -12.40 -1.12 -4.69
N ASP A 23 -12.89 -2.26 -5.14
CA ASP A 23 -12.69 -2.79 -6.48
C ASP A 23 -13.95 -2.75 -7.34
N VAL A 24 -15.13 -2.68 -6.72
CA VAL A 24 -16.44 -2.65 -7.39
C VAL A 24 -17.27 -1.51 -6.80
N LEU A 25 -17.79 -0.63 -7.66
CA LEU A 25 -18.70 0.42 -7.23
C LEU A 25 -20.05 -0.16 -6.82
N ASP A 26 -20.63 0.37 -5.73
CA ASP A 26 -21.97 0.02 -5.26
C ASP A 26 -22.08 -1.50 -5.01
N ILE A 27 -21.09 -2.06 -4.29
CA ILE A 27 -21.02 -3.50 -3.96
C ILE A 27 -22.13 -3.91 -2.99
N GLU A 28 -22.56 -2.98 -2.14
CA GLU A 28 -23.59 -3.13 -1.12
C GLU A 28 -24.95 -3.52 -1.70
N ARG A 29 -25.26 -3.13 -2.94
CA ARG A 29 -26.51 -3.54 -3.62
C ARG A 29 -26.67 -5.05 -3.75
N PHE A 30 -25.56 -5.78 -3.73
CA PHE A 30 -25.55 -7.23 -3.87
C PHE A 30 -25.74 -7.96 -2.53
N GLU A 31 -25.58 -7.27 -1.39
CA GLU A 31 -25.76 -7.84 -0.04
C GLU A 31 -27.22 -7.88 0.43
N GLY A 32 -28.14 -7.22 -0.29
CA GLY A 32 -29.56 -7.15 0.08
C GLY A 32 -30.28 -8.51 0.12
N PRO A 33 -31.45 -8.59 0.78
CA PRO A 33 -32.26 -9.81 0.82
C PRO A 33 -32.74 -10.24 -0.58
N GLY A 34 -32.92 -11.54 -0.80
CA GLY A 34 -33.41 -12.11 -2.07
C GLY A 34 -33.05 -13.58 -2.27
N MET A 35 -33.49 -14.19 -3.38
CA MET A 35 -33.40 -15.64 -3.59
C MET A 35 -31.98 -16.17 -3.85
N LEU A 36 -31.10 -15.33 -4.41
CA LEU A 36 -29.72 -15.70 -4.72
C LEU A 36 -28.77 -15.24 -3.62
N THR A 37 -27.68 -15.98 -3.40
CA THR A 37 -26.60 -15.53 -2.51
C THR A 37 -25.93 -14.27 -3.07
N PRO A 38 -25.37 -13.40 -2.22
CA PRO A 38 -24.65 -12.21 -2.68
C PRO A 38 -23.58 -12.50 -3.73
N GLN A 39 -22.80 -13.57 -3.52
CA GLN A 39 -21.76 -14.05 -4.45
C GLN A 39 -22.33 -14.44 -5.81
N LEU A 40 -23.47 -15.15 -5.84
CA LEU A 40 -24.09 -15.55 -7.10
C LEU A 40 -24.66 -14.33 -7.84
N ARG A 41 -25.24 -13.35 -7.13
CA ARG A 41 -25.70 -12.11 -7.75
C ARG A 41 -24.55 -11.31 -8.36
N LEU A 42 -23.44 -11.19 -7.63
CA LEU A 42 -22.24 -10.52 -8.11
C LEU A 42 -21.68 -11.22 -9.36
N THR A 43 -21.60 -12.54 -9.35
CA THR A 43 -21.08 -13.34 -10.47
C THR A 43 -21.96 -13.24 -11.71
N VAL A 44 -23.29 -13.30 -11.53
CA VAL A 44 -24.26 -13.20 -12.64
C VAL A 44 -24.29 -11.78 -13.22
N ALA A 45 -24.27 -10.76 -12.37
CA ALA A 45 -24.26 -9.37 -12.84
C ALA A 45 -22.91 -8.97 -13.45
N ALA A 46 -21.82 -9.63 -13.03
CA ALA A 46 -20.45 -9.39 -13.47
C ALA A 46 -20.12 -7.89 -13.64
N PRO A 47 -20.36 -7.05 -12.62
CA PRO A 47 -20.20 -5.60 -12.74
C PRO A 47 -18.78 -5.23 -13.19
N PRO A 48 -18.58 -4.03 -13.74
CA PRO A 48 -17.23 -3.56 -14.04
C PRO A 48 -16.44 -3.36 -12.74
N LEU A 49 -15.14 -3.68 -12.79
CA LEU A 49 -14.19 -3.25 -11.79
C LEU A 49 -13.97 -1.74 -11.91
N VAL A 50 -13.63 -1.08 -10.80
CA VAL A 50 -13.11 0.30 -10.84
C VAL A 50 -11.83 0.34 -11.71
N PRO A 51 -11.50 1.49 -12.32
CA PRO A 51 -10.40 1.58 -13.29
C PRO A 51 -9.06 1.04 -12.79
N ALA A 52 -8.65 1.38 -11.56
CA ALA A 52 -7.39 0.92 -10.99
C ALA A 52 -7.34 -0.61 -10.84
N SER A 53 -8.40 -1.22 -10.31
CA SER A 53 -8.50 -2.67 -10.13
C SER A 53 -8.59 -3.41 -11.47
N ALA A 54 -9.26 -2.82 -12.46
CA ALA A 54 -9.29 -3.36 -13.82
C ALA A 54 -7.90 -3.34 -14.46
N ASP A 55 -7.15 -2.25 -14.31
CA ASP A 55 -5.79 -2.13 -14.86
C ASP A 55 -4.80 -3.07 -14.16
N ILE A 56 -4.91 -3.25 -12.84
CA ILE A 56 -4.14 -4.25 -12.07
C ILE A 56 -4.41 -5.67 -12.60
N LEU A 57 -5.69 -6.04 -12.71
CA LEU A 57 -6.06 -7.37 -13.21
C LEU A 57 -5.60 -7.57 -14.66
N ARG A 58 -5.69 -6.52 -15.50
CA ARG A 58 -5.24 -6.56 -16.89
C ARG A 58 -3.73 -6.76 -16.97
N ALA A 59 -2.94 -6.05 -16.17
CA ALA A 59 -1.49 -6.23 -16.12
C ALA A 59 -1.11 -7.67 -15.73
N ALA A 60 -1.78 -8.25 -14.72
CA ALA A 60 -1.55 -9.64 -14.34
C ALA A 60 -1.86 -10.62 -15.48
N VAL A 61 -2.98 -10.41 -16.18
CA VAL A 61 -3.39 -11.25 -17.32
C VAL A 61 -2.47 -11.09 -18.52
N GLU A 62 -2.00 -9.88 -18.81
CA GLU A 62 -1.08 -9.61 -19.93
C GLU A 62 0.29 -10.25 -19.71
N LEU A 63 0.80 -10.21 -18.48
CA LEU A 63 2.11 -10.78 -18.13
C LEU A 63 2.06 -12.31 -17.96
N CYS A 64 1.05 -12.82 -17.25
CA CYS A 64 0.98 -14.25 -16.92
C CYS A 64 0.22 -15.07 -17.99
N GLY A 65 -0.63 -14.44 -18.80
CA GLY A 65 -1.48 -15.13 -19.76
C GLY A 65 -2.34 -16.21 -19.09
N SER A 66 -2.41 -17.40 -19.69
CA SER A 66 -3.11 -18.55 -19.11
C SER A 66 -2.43 -19.11 -17.85
N ARG A 67 -1.13 -18.86 -17.66
CA ARG A 67 -0.39 -19.35 -16.48
C ARG A 67 -0.90 -18.75 -15.18
N LEU A 68 -1.65 -17.63 -15.24
CA LEU A 68 -2.33 -17.04 -14.08
C LEU A 68 -3.26 -18.02 -13.35
N PHE A 69 -3.74 -19.07 -14.04
CA PHE A 69 -4.60 -20.11 -13.47
C PHE A 69 -3.82 -21.35 -12.98
N GLU A 70 -2.49 -21.34 -13.10
CA GLU A 70 -1.58 -22.43 -12.77
C GLU A 70 -0.58 -22.01 -11.68
N GLN A 71 -0.02 -22.97 -10.95
CA GLN A 71 1.02 -22.65 -9.97
C GLN A 71 2.33 -22.23 -10.66
N PRO A 72 3.10 -21.27 -10.10
CA PRO A 72 2.84 -20.53 -8.87
C PRO A 72 1.95 -19.28 -9.01
N TYR A 73 1.69 -18.82 -10.24
CA TYR A 73 0.98 -17.54 -10.50
C TYR A 73 -0.47 -17.53 -10.01
N ARG A 74 -1.08 -18.70 -9.85
CA ARG A 74 -2.39 -18.84 -9.22
C ARG A 74 -2.46 -18.20 -7.84
N LEU A 75 -1.35 -18.14 -7.08
CA LEU A 75 -1.31 -17.46 -5.79
C LEU A 75 -1.64 -15.96 -5.91
N LEU A 76 -1.24 -15.31 -7.00
CA LEU A 76 -1.60 -13.92 -7.27
C LEU A 76 -3.10 -13.79 -7.50
N LEU A 77 -3.69 -14.65 -8.33
CA LEU A 77 -5.13 -14.66 -8.59
C LEU A 77 -5.95 -15.02 -7.34
N ASP A 78 -5.47 -15.97 -6.53
CA ASP A 78 -6.07 -16.35 -5.25
C ASP A 78 -6.04 -15.19 -4.26
N SER A 79 -4.94 -14.41 -4.25
CA SER A 79 -4.82 -13.21 -3.43
C SER A 79 -5.83 -12.14 -3.88
N MET A 80 -6.00 -11.92 -5.19
CA MET A 80 -7.03 -11.02 -5.71
C MET A 80 -8.45 -11.50 -5.37
N GLY A 81 -8.69 -12.82 -5.36
CA GLY A 81 -9.94 -13.40 -4.88
C GLY A 81 -10.16 -13.19 -3.38
N LEU A 82 -9.11 -13.30 -2.58
CA LEU A 82 -9.17 -13.21 -1.12
C LEU A 82 -9.40 -11.78 -0.61
N VAL A 83 -8.67 -10.79 -1.15
CA VAL A 83 -8.66 -9.41 -0.64
C VAL A 83 -9.06 -8.35 -1.67
N GLY A 84 -9.29 -8.75 -2.92
CA GLY A 84 -9.53 -7.83 -4.03
C GLY A 84 -8.26 -7.49 -4.82
N PRO A 85 -8.36 -7.18 -6.14
CA PRO A 85 -7.22 -6.84 -6.98
C PRO A 85 -6.31 -5.76 -6.40
N ARG A 86 -6.89 -4.67 -5.89
CA ARG A 86 -6.12 -3.53 -5.42
C ARG A 86 -5.30 -3.87 -4.18
N ALA A 87 -5.93 -4.41 -3.14
CA ALA A 87 -5.22 -4.79 -1.92
C ALA A 87 -4.17 -5.88 -2.18
N ALA A 88 -4.45 -6.84 -3.07
CA ALA A 88 -3.48 -7.87 -3.45
C ALA A 88 -2.24 -7.27 -4.12
N ALA A 89 -2.42 -6.32 -5.05
CA ALA A 89 -1.30 -5.64 -5.70
C ALA A 89 -0.49 -4.77 -4.73
N GLU A 90 -1.14 -4.10 -3.77
CA GLU A 90 -0.44 -3.33 -2.73
C GLU A 90 0.48 -4.24 -1.91
N VAL A 91 -0.05 -5.36 -1.42
CA VAL A 91 0.74 -6.36 -0.66
C VAL A 91 1.86 -6.93 -1.53
N PHE A 92 1.59 -7.23 -2.79
CA PHE A 92 2.59 -7.75 -3.72
C PHE A 92 3.77 -6.79 -3.88
N VAL A 93 3.51 -5.50 -4.10
CA VAL A 93 4.56 -4.47 -4.23
C VAL A 93 5.37 -4.33 -2.94
N LEU A 94 4.72 -4.38 -1.77
CA LEU A 94 5.41 -4.29 -0.48
C LEU A 94 6.35 -5.49 -0.24
N LEU A 95 5.94 -6.70 -0.63
CA LEU A 95 6.76 -7.91 -0.47
C LEU A 95 7.95 -7.95 -1.44
N ILE A 96 7.82 -7.35 -2.62
CA ILE A 96 8.92 -7.31 -3.61
C ILE A 96 10.09 -6.46 -3.13
N GLY A 97 9.83 -5.38 -2.39
CA GLY A 97 10.88 -4.49 -1.88
C GLY A 97 11.86 -5.14 -0.89
N GLU A 98 11.55 -6.34 -0.39
CA GLU A 98 12.32 -7.00 0.68
C GLU A 98 13.19 -8.18 0.22
N SER A 99 13.22 -8.56 -1.07
CA SER A 99 13.88 -9.81 -1.48
C SER A 99 14.54 -9.82 -2.87
N GLY A 100 15.57 -10.67 -3.03
CA GLY A 100 16.23 -10.99 -4.30
C GLY A 100 15.34 -11.90 -5.14
N LEU A 101 14.42 -11.29 -5.88
CA LEU A 101 13.40 -11.98 -6.64
C LEU A 101 13.83 -12.28 -8.08
N THR A 102 13.08 -13.15 -8.73
CA THR A 102 13.25 -13.42 -10.17
C THR A 102 12.78 -12.21 -10.98
N GLU A 103 13.42 -11.97 -12.14
CA GLU A 103 13.07 -10.91 -13.11
C GLU A 103 11.57 -10.86 -13.45
N GLU A 104 10.90 -12.02 -13.48
CA GLU A 104 9.46 -12.10 -13.77
C GLU A 104 8.60 -11.48 -12.66
N VAL A 105 8.95 -11.70 -11.40
CA VAL A 105 8.25 -11.12 -10.25
C VAL A 105 8.49 -9.61 -10.19
N GLU A 106 9.72 -9.17 -10.47
CA GLU A 106 10.06 -7.75 -10.60
C GLU A 106 9.24 -7.08 -11.72
N THR A 107 9.07 -7.78 -12.85
CA THR A 107 8.25 -7.28 -13.97
C THR A 107 6.79 -7.10 -13.58
N ILE A 108 6.20 -8.06 -12.86
CA ILE A 108 4.81 -7.94 -12.35
C ILE A 108 4.72 -6.79 -11.34
N GLY A 109 5.70 -6.67 -10.44
CA GLY A 109 5.75 -5.61 -9.44
C GLY A 109 5.83 -4.22 -10.07
N GLY A 110 6.72 -4.06 -11.05
CA GLY A 110 6.87 -2.83 -11.82
C GLY A 110 5.59 -2.45 -12.58
N ALA A 111 4.88 -3.43 -13.13
CA ALA A 111 3.59 -3.18 -13.79
C ALA A 111 2.53 -2.69 -12.79
N PHE A 112 2.47 -3.26 -11.58
CA PHE A 112 1.54 -2.79 -10.54
C PHE A 112 1.90 -1.38 -10.04
N ILE A 113 3.18 -1.10 -9.82
CA ILE A 113 3.67 0.25 -9.47
C ILE A 113 3.23 1.26 -10.54
N ALA A 114 3.40 0.94 -11.82
CA ALA A 114 2.99 1.82 -12.91
C ALA A 114 1.47 2.10 -12.92
N VAL A 115 0.64 1.13 -12.50
CA VAL A 115 -0.80 1.36 -12.32
C VAL A 115 -1.05 2.29 -11.13
N PHE A 116 -0.39 2.06 -10.00
CA PHE A 116 -0.53 2.92 -8.82
C PHE A 116 -0.09 4.37 -9.08
N ASP A 117 0.97 4.58 -9.86
CA ASP A 117 1.43 5.91 -10.26
C ASP A 117 0.41 6.65 -11.12
N ARG A 118 -0.30 5.93 -12.00
CA ARG A 118 -1.38 6.48 -12.84
C ARG A 118 -2.59 6.89 -12.01
N TYR A 119 -2.93 6.11 -10.99
CA TYR A 119 -4.08 6.34 -10.12
C TYR A 119 -3.64 6.90 -8.76
N GLN A 120 -3.04 8.09 -8.77
CA GLN A 120 -2.52 8.72 -7.56
C GLN A 120 -3.55 8.74 -6.42
N GLY A 121 -3.12 8.32 -5.23
CA GLY A 121 -4.02 8.18 -4.07
C GLY A 121 -4.65 6.79 -3.92
N THR A 122 -4.39 5.86 -4.85
CA THR A 122 -4.83 4.48 -4.67
C THR A 122 -3.90 3.66 -3.77
N PHE A 123 -2.60 3.71 -4.01
CA PHE A 123 -1.60 3.00 -3.21
C PHE A 123 -1.57 3.51 -1.76
N LEU A 124 -1.62 2.58 -0.80
CA LEU A 124 -1.57 2.85 0.65
C LEU A 124 -2.62 3.88 1.09
N ARG A 125 -3.78 3.91 0.44
CA ARG A 125 -4.84 4.89 0.74
C ARG A 125 -5.20 4.85 2.23
N ASP A 126 -5.46 3.66 2.77
CA ASP A 126 -5.90 3.51 4.16
C ASP A 126 -4.81 3.98 5.15
N ALA A 127 -3.54 3.69 4.86
CA ALA A 127 -2.42 4.20 5.66
C ALA A 127 -2.30 5.73 5.58
N ARG A 128 -2.52 6.32 4.40
CA ARG A 128 -2.53 7.78 4.21
C ARG A 128 -3.68 8.45 4.94
N GLU A 129 -4.88 7.87 4.87
CA GLU A 129 -6.06 8.34 5.61
C GLU A 129 -5.79 8.28 7.12
N TRP A 130 -5.22 7.16 7.59
CA TRP A 130 -4.86 7.00 9.00
C TRP A 130 -3.82 8.02 9.45
N LEU A 131 -2.75 8.23 8.68
CA LEU A 131 -1.73 9.26 8.97
C LEU A 131 -2.32 10.67 8.93
N ALA A 132 -3.21 10.98 7.99
CA ALA A 132 -3.87 12.28 7.91
C ALA A 132 -4.69 12.55 9.18
N LEU A 133 -5.52 11.58 9.61
CA LEU A 133 -6.34 11.68 10.82
C LEU A 133 -5.50 11.92 12.09
N HIS A 134 -4.34 11.26 12.20
CA HIS A 134 -3.51 11.36 13.39
C HIS A 134 -2.48 12.51 13.33
N SER A 135 -2.10 13.00 12.15
CA SER A 135 -1.18 14.14 12.00
C SER A 135 -1.75 15.47 12.50
N THR A 136 -3.08 15.61 12.53
CA THR A 136 -3.81 16.77 13.07
C THR A 136 -3.88 16.73 14.59
N SER A 137 -3.93 15.53 15.19
CA SER A 137 -3.98 15.34 16.65
C SER A 137 -2.71 15.83 17.37
N TRP A 138 -1.53 15.64 16.76
CA TRP A 138 -0.24 16.06 17.36
C TRP A 138 0.08 17.55 17.22
N ARG A 139 -0.64 18.29 16.36
CA ARG A 139 -0.40 19.72 16.15
C ARG A 139 -1.12 20.57 17.21
N SER A 140 -2.18 20.06 17.83
CA SER A 140 -2.94 20.74 18.88
C SER A 140 -2.25 20.74 20.25
N THR A 141 -1.26 19.87 20.48
CA THR A 141 -0.56 19.74 21.78
C THR A 141 0.73 20.55 21.87
N ARG A 142 1.22 21.15 20.79
CA ARG A 142 2.43 22.02 20.84
C ARG A 142 2.15 23.50 21.06
N ASP A 143 0.91 23.96 20.89
CA ASP A 143 0.56 25.38 21.05
C ASP A 143 0.20 25.76 22.49
N VAL A 144 0.22 24.82 23.46
CA VAL A 144 -0.13 25.11 24.87
C VAL A 144 1.10 25.37 25.76
N ASP A 145 2.32 24.99 25.34
CA ASP A 145 3.53 25.08 26.20
C ASP A 145 4.48 26.25 25.88
N SER A 146 4.09 27.22 25.04
CA SER A 146 4.93 28.39 24.74
C SER A 146 4.67 29.61 25.64
N GLY A 147 3.98 29.46 26.77
CA GLY A 147 3.63 30.55 27.68
C GLY A 147 4.25 30.43 29.08
N ALA A 148 5.23 31.30 29.37
CA ALA A 148 5.85 31.59 30.68
C ALA A 148 6.78 30.47 31.23
N ASN A 149 7.98 30.74 31.74
CA ASN A 149 8.39 31.84 32.61
C ASN A 149 9.93 31.89 32.67
N ARG A 150 10.53 33.08 32.49
CA ARG A 150 11.93 33.32 32.86
C ARG A 150 12.02 33.49 34.38
N PRO A 151 13.17 33.13 34.99
CA PRO A 151 13.76 34.08 35.93
C PRO A 151 15.23 34.38 35.65
N ARG A 152 15.56 35.65 35.87
CA ARG A 152 16.91 36.21 36.03
C ARG A 152 17.43 35.91 37.44
N SER A 153 18.72 35.59 37.54
CA SER A 153 19.68 36.01 38.58
C SER A 153 21.04 35.43 38.19
N ASP A 154 21.99 36.21 37.65
CA ASP A 154 22.97 37.09 38.31
C ASP A 154 23.75 36.46 39.48
N GLY A 155 25.09 36.39 39.32
CA GLY A 155 26.05 36.06 40.38
C GLY A 155 27.36 35.39 39.92
N SER A 156 28.38 36.21 39.63
CA SER A 156 29.86 36.04 39.76
C SER A 156 30.40 34.72 40.36
N GLU A 157 31.58 34.18 40.07
CA GLU A 157 32.79 34.55 39.30
C GLU A 157 33.79 33.39 39.55
N LYS A 158 34.63 33.02 38.56
CA LYS A 158 36.09 32.82 38.67
C LYS A 158 36.64 31.96 37.52
N THR A 159 37.32 32.66 36.61
CA THR A 159 38.68 32.39 36.10
C THR A 159 39.17 30.93 36.18
N THR A 160 39.63 30.32 35.08
CA THR A 160 41.05 30.37 34.69
C THR A 160 41.26 29.97 33.22
N ARG A 161 42.10 30.74 32.52
CA ARG A 161 42.65 30.51 31.18
C ARG A 161 43.40 29.18 31.06
N CYS A 162 43.38 28.55 29.89
CA CYS A 162 44.58 28.26 29.08
C CYS A 162 44.20 27.49 27.80
N ALA A 163 44.45 28.11 26.65
CA ALA A 163 44.85 27.44 25.41
C ALA A 163 46.32 27.86 25.15
N PRO A 164 47.05 27.39 24.11
CA PRO A 164 46.81 26.36 23.10
C PRO A 164 48.04 25.41 22.91
N HIS A 165 47.99 24.43 21.99
CA HIS A 165 49.12 23.87 21.18
C HIS A 165 48.60 22.61 20.45
N ARG A 166 48.33 22.56 19.13
CA ARG A 166 49.19 22.58 17.93
C ARG A 166 50.15 21.36 17.81
N ALA A 167 49.89 20.51 16.80
CA ALA A 167 50.79 19.70 15.94
C ALA A 167 50.10 18.35 15.59
N ALA A 168 49.67 18.10 14.34
CA ALA A 168 50.46 17.68 13.18
C ALA A 168 51.10 16.30 13.35
N HIS A 169 50.59 15.26 12.66
CA HIS A 169 51.35 14.56 11.62
C HIS A 169 50.51 13.50 10.87
N GLU A 170 50.75 13.51 9.56
CA GLU A 170 50.26 12.69 8.45
C GLU A 170 50.69 11.20 8.49
N PRO A 171 50.21 10.36 7.53
CA PRO A 171 50.15 8.90 7.61
C PRO A 171 51.41 8.19 7.05
N ARG A 172 51.45 6.84 7.12
CA ARG A 172 51.90 5.98 6.01
C ARG A 172 51.62 4.47 6.23
N PRO A 173 51.57 3.68 5.13
CA PRO A 173 51.08 2.30 5.09
C PRO A 173 52.20 1.26 5.15
N LYS A 174 51.81 -0.02 5.22
CA LYS A 174 52.52 -1.15 4.62
C LYS A 174 51.53 -1.97 3.81
#